data_AF-I2QE28-F1
#
_entry.id   AF-I2QE28-F1
#
_cell.length_a   1.000
_cell.length_b   1.000
_cell.length_c   1.000
_cell.angle_alpha   90.00
_cell.angle_beta   90.00
_cell.angle_gamma   90.00
#
_symmetry.space_group_name_H-M   'P 1'
#
loop_
_entity.id
_entity.type
_entity.pdbx_description
1 polymer ?
#
loop_
_entity_poly.entity_id
_entity_poly.type
_entity_poly.pdbx_seq_one_letter_code
_entity_poly.pdbx_strand_id
1 'polypeptide(L)'
;MADGQIGSPKTPVNIEITEVLEEGRRRGDEYREGKEAEKETSEDWPARARGIPGQLEKAIERKVAKGYAPKCRLVIYLNMSTYRILQKETEAAIAAVKAKYADKFDEICILWQDKLL
;
A
#
# COMPACT_ATOMS: atom_id res chain seq x y z
N MET A 1 -5.80 1.76 -17.66
CA MET A 1 -4.53 2.33 -18.14
C MET A 1 -3.64 2.51 -16.92
N ALA A 2 -2.34 2.23 -17.02
CA ALA A 2 -1.41 2.42 -15.90
C ALA A 2 -1.24 3.91 -15.60
N ASP A 3 -0.90 4.25 -14.36
CA ASP A 3 -0.77 5.64 -13.90
C ASP A 3 0.44 6.37 -14.51
N GLY A 4 1.48 5.64 -14.88
CA GLY A 4 2.67 6.21 -15.48
C GLY A 4 3.51 5.19 -16.26
N GLN A 5 4.62 5.67 -16.82
CA GLN A 5 5.54 4.86 -17.58
C GLN A 5 6.98 5.39 -17.44
N ILE A 6 7.94 4.47 -17.39
CA ILE A 6 9.37 4.77 -17.44
C ILE A 6 10.05 3.96 -18.56
N GLY A 7 11.33 4.22 -18.79
CA GLY A 7 12.13 3.51 -19.78
C GLY A 7 12.12 4.22 -21.14
N SER A 8 12.28 3.44 -22.21
CA SER A 8 12.30 3.95 -23.58
C SER A 8 10.99 3.65 -24.29
N PRO A 9 10.63 4.40 -25.37
CA PRO A 9 9.46 4.07 -26.19
C PRO A 9 9.46 2.64 -26.77
N LYS A 10 10.65 2.04 -26.93
CA LYS A 10 10.81 0.67 -27.46
C LYS A 10 10.65 -0.40 -26.37
N THR A 11 10.89 -0.05 -25.12
CA THR A 11 10.86 -0.94 -23.96
C THR A 11 10.23 -0.20 -22.77
N PRO A 12 8.94 0.15 -22.87
CA PRO A 12 8.26 0.84 -21.79
C PRO A 12 8.06 -0.08 -20.59
N VAL A 13 8.21 0.47 -19.38
CA VAL A 13 7.79 -0.18 -18.14
C VAL A 13 6.61 0.61 -17.58
N ASN A 14 5.44 -0.02 -17.55
CA ASN A 14 4.23 0.59 -17.02
C ASN A 14 4.28 0.59 -15.49
N ILE A 15 3.86 1.71 -14.89
CA ILE A 15 3.83 1.92 -13.45
C ILE A 15 2.38 2.10 -13.01
N GLU A 16 1.91 1.26 -12.09
CA GLU A 16 0.66 1.46 -11.36
C GLU A 16 1.01 1.94 -9.96
N ILE A 17 0.32 2.96 -9.48
CA ILE A 17 0.51 3.52 -8.16
C ILE A 17 -0.77 3.31 -7.33
N THR A 18 -0.61 3.05 -6.05
CA THR A 18 -1.73 3.05 -5.12
C THR A 18 -1.30 3.49 -3.74
N GLU A 19 -2.15 4.28 -3.10
CA GLU A 19 -2.06 4.56 -1.67
C GLU A 19 -2.94 3.53 -0.92
N VAL A 20 -2.43 3.00 0.18
CA VAL A 20 -3.18 2.15 1.11
C VAL A 20 -3.31 2.91 2.43
N LEU A 21 -4.55 3.16 2.81
CA LEU A 21 -4.96 3.85 4.03
C LEU A 21 -5.66 2.86 4.94
N GLU A 22 -5.76 3.21 6.22
CA GLU A 22 -6.57 2.48 7.19
C GLU A 22 -8.04 2.37 6.71
N GLU A 23 -8.65 1.19 6.90
CA GLU A 23 -10.04 0.93 6.53
C GLU A 23 -10.98 1.91 7.24
N GLY A 24 -11.82 2.62 6.47
CA GLY A 24 -12.69 3.68 6.98
C GLY A 24 -12.07 5.09 6.91
N ARG A 25 -10.74 5.22 6.79
CA ARG A 25 -10.07 6.50 6.64
C ARG A 25 -10.32 7.10 5.25
N ARG A 26 -10.87 8.32 5.23
CA ARG A 26 -11.11 9.10 3.99
C ARG A 26 -10.47 10.47 4.14
N ARG A 27 -9.37 10.72 3.44
CA ARG A 27 -8.63 12.01 3.50
C ARG A 27 -9.52 13.22 3.19
N GLY A 28 -10.53 13.06 2.33
CA GLY A 28 -11.49 14.11 2.02
C GLY A 28 -12.45 14.46 3.15
N ASP A 29 -12.62 13.57 4.13
CA ASP A 29 -13.47 13.78 5.30
C ASP A 29 -12.69 14.41 6.47
N GLU A 30 -11.35 14.29 6.49
CA GLU A 30 -10.46 14.91 7.50
C GLU A 30 -10.49 16.45 7.49
N TYR A 31 -10.95 17.07 6.39
CA TYR A 31 -11.02 18.53 6.24
C TYR A 31 -12.43 19.06 5.96
N ARG A 32 -13.44 18.17 5.92
CA ARG A 32 -14.84 18.59 5.81
C ARG A 32 -15.37 18.97 7.19
N GLU A 33 -15.92 20.18 7.28
CA GLU A 33 -16.71 20.66 8.42
C GLU A 33 -15.94 20.88 9.73
N GLY A 34 -14.66 21.28 9.67
CA GLY A 34 -13.94 21.76 10.88
C GLY A 34 -13.86 20.73 12.02
N LYS A 35 -14.00 19.44 11.70
CA LYS A 35 -13.86 18.35 12.67
C LYS A 35 -12.40 18.31 13.13
N GLU A 36 -12.20 18.34 14.45
CA GLU A 36 -10.89 18.06 15.03
C GLU A 36 -10.46 16.66 14.57
N ALA A 37 -9.20 16.52 14.15
CA ALA A 37 -8.62 15.21 13.86
C ALA A 37 -8.89 14.29 15.05
N GLU A 38 -9.51 13.13 14.81
CA GLU A 38 -9.77 12.15 15.87
C GLU A 38 -8.49 11.91 16.66
N LYS A 39 -8.55 12.05 17.98
CA LYS A 39 -7.41 11.82 18.86
C LYS A 39 -7.09 10.33 18.85
N GLU A 40 -6.16 9.93 17.98
CA GLU A 40 -5.64 8.57 17.93
C GLU A 40 -5.05 8.20 19.30
N THR A 41 -5.57 7.16 19.94
CA THR A 41 -5.10 6.73 21.25
C THR A 41 -3.97 5.71 21.09
N SER A 42 -3.06 5.65 22.06
CA SER A 42 -1.90 4.75 22.00
C SER A 42 -2.25 3.26 22.01
N GLU A 43 -3.48 2.91 22.36
CA GLU A 43 -3.99 1.53 22.41
C GLU A 43 -4.33 0.97 21.01
N ASP A 44 -4.47 1.84 20.00
CA ASP A 44 -4.88 1.45 18.64
C ASP A 44 -3.70 0.94 17.77
N TRP A 45 -2.46 1.22 18.17
CA TRP A 45 -1.27 0.92 17.36
C TRP A 45 -1.01 -0.58 17.10
N PRO A 46 -1.14 -1.50 18.08
CA PRO A 46 -1.00 -2.93 17.83
C PRO A 46 -2.10 -3.48 16.91
N ALA A 47 -3.33 -2.96 17.01
CA ALA A 47 -4.44 -3.36 16.14
C ALA A 47 -4.17 -2.90 14.70
N ARG A 48 -3.70 -1.66 14.52
CA ARG A 48 -3.24 -1.13 13.23
C ARG A 48 -2.15 -1.99 12.60
N ALA A 49 -1.10 -2.31 13.37
CA ALA A 49 0.01 -3.13 12.89
C ALA A 49 -0.45 -4.52 12.40
N ARG A 50 -1.44 -5.12 13.08
CA ARG A 50 -2.04 -6.40 12.68
C ARG A 50 -2.98 -6.28 11.48
N GLY A 51 -3.60 -5.11 11.27
CA GLY A 51 -4.50 -4.85 10.15
C GLY A 51 -3.78 -4.58 8.82
N ILE A 52 -2.54 -4.08 8.88
CA ILE A 52 -1.75 -3.70 7.69
C ILE A 52 -1.70 -4.81 6.62
N PRO A 53 -1.35 -6.07 6.92
CA PRO A 53 -1.23 -7.12 5.91
C PRO A 53 -2.54 -7.37 5.16
N GLY A 54 -3.66 -7.41 5.86
CA GLY A 54 -4.97 -7.62 5.25
C GLY A 54 -5.41 -6.46 4.35
N GLN A 55 -5.09 -5.23 4.74
CA GLN A 55 -5.41 -4.04 3.93
C GLN A 55 -4.53 -3.92 2.69
N LEU A 56 -3.24 -4.24 2.84
CA LEU A 56 -2.29 -4.36 1.73
C LEU A 56 -2.75 -5.42 0.73
N GLU A 57 -3.11 -6.61 1.21
CA GLU A 57 -3.57 -7.72 0.40
C GLU A 57 -4.84 -7.36 -0.39
N LYS A 58 -5.86 -6.82 0.27
CA LYS A 58 -7.08 -6.31 -0.39
C LYS A 58 -6.76 -5.30 -1.50
N ALA A 59 -5.79 -4.41 -1.28
CA ALA A 59 -5.41 -3.40 -2.28
C ALA A 59 -4.74 -4.04 -3.50
N ILE A 60 -3.84 -5.01 -3.28
CA ILE A 60 -3.17 -5.74 -4.37
C ILE A 60 -4.20 -6.55 -5.16
N GLU A 61 -5.10 -7.28 -4.49
CA GLU A 61 -6.16 -8.06 -5.15
C GLU A 61 -7.03 -7.21 -6.07
N ARG A 62 -7.40 -6.00 -5.63
CA ARG A 62 -8.12 -5.04 -6.47
C ARG A 62 -7.35 -4.65 -7.72
N LYS A 63 -6.02 -4.53 -7.64
CA LYS A 63 -5.17 -4.22 -8.81
C LYS A 63 -5.00 -5.43 -9.72
N VAL A 64 -4.85 -6.63 -9.16
CA VAL A 64 -4.82 -7.89 -9.92
C VAL A 64 -6.12 -8.07 -10.71
N ALA A 65 -7.27 -7.80 -10.09
CA ALA A 65 -8.59 -7.91 -10.72
C ALA A 65 -8.77 -6.98 -11.92
N LYS A 66 -7.96 -5.91 -12.06
CA LYS A 66 -7.98 -5.05 -13.25
C LYS A 66 -7.33 -5.69 -14.47
N GLY A 67 -6.59 -6.80 -14.31
CA GLY A 67 -6.11 -7.63 -15.42
C GLY A 67 -5.21 -6.90 -16.41
N TYR A 68 -4.33 -6.01 -15.95
CA TYR A 68 -3.45 -5.24 -16.83
C TYR A 68 -2.53 -6.15 -17.66
N ALA A 69 -2.51 -5.93 -18.98
CA ALA A 69 -1.56 -6.54 -19.91
C ALA A 69 -0.79 -5.43 -20.67
N PRO A 70 0.54 -5.54 -20.85
CA PRO A 70 1.48 -6.43 -20.15
C PRO A 70 1.60 -6.09 -18.66
N LYS A 71 2.25 -6.99 -17.89
CA LYS A 71 2.53 -6.79 -16.46
C LYS A 71 3.12 -5.40 -16.22
N CYS A 72 2.69 -4.75 -15.16
CA CYS A 72 3.21 -3.46 -14.72
C CYS A 72 4.01 -3.64 -13.43
N ARG A 73 4.85 -2.65 -13.11
CA ARG A 73 5.41 -2.51 -11.76
C ARG A 73 4.40 -1.77 -10.89
N LEU A 74 4.06 -2.39 -9.76
CA LEU A 74 3.12 -1.85 -8.79
C LEU A 74 3.89 -1.13 -7.68
N VAL A 75 3.61 0.16 -7.50
CA VAL A 75 4.16 0.98 -6.42
C VAL A 75 3.05 1.24 -5.41
N ILE A 76 3.31 0.86 -4.16
CA ILE A 76 2.36 0.99 -3.05
C ILE A 76 2.93 1.96 -2.03
N TYR A 77 2.23 3.06 -1.79
CA TYR A 77 2.48 3.90 -0.62
C TYR A 77 1.60 3.43 0.54
N LEU A 78 2.23 2.86 1.57
CA LEU A 78 1.56 2.33 2.75
C LEU A 78 1.46 3.45 3.79
N ASN A 79 0.40 4.25 3.69
CA ASN A 79 0.18 5.42 4.54
C ASN A 79 -0.52 5.05 5.86
N MET A 80 0.16 4.20 6.63
CA MET A 80 -0.24 3.75 7.96
C MET A 80 0.99 3.74 8.87
N SER A 81 1.04 4.62 9.86
CA SER A 81 2.10 4.62 10.88
C SER A 81 1.74 3.66 12.01
N THR A 82 2.72 2.96 12.56
CA THR A 82 2.56 2.13 13.77
C THR A 82 3.49 2.57 14.89
N TYR A 83 4.18 3.71 14.75
CA TYR A 83 5.22 4.15 15.70
C TYR A 83 6.24 3.05 16.05
N ARG A 84 6.60 2.21 15.06
CA ARG A 84 7.50 1.05 15.19
C ARG A 84 7.00 -0.10 16.07
N ILE A 85 5.73 -0.08 16.49
CA ILE A 85 5.11 -1.22 17.17
C ILE A 85 4.97 -2.37 16.19
N LEU A 86 5.40 -3.57 16.63
CA LEU A 86 5.42 -4.81 15.85
C LEU A 86 6.13 -4.67 14.49
N GLN A 87 7.14 -3.79 14.40
CA GLN A 87 7.82 -3.47 13.15
C GLN A 87 8.28 -4.73 12.41
N LYS A 88 9.00 -5.64 13.08
CA LYS A 88 9.59 -6.82 12.42
C LYS A 88 8.52 -7.80 11.96
N GLU A 89 7.50 -8.01 12.78
CA GLU A 89 6.37 -8.88 12.47
C GLU A 89 5.57 -8.34 11.29
N THR A 90 5.31 -7.03 11.28
CA THR A 90 4.61 -6.36 10.18
C THR A 90 5.45 -6.34 8.90
N GLU A 91 6.76 -6.06 8.96
CA GLU A 91 7.65 -6.16 7.79
C GLU A 91 7.67 -7.58 7.21
N ALA A 92 7.75 -8.60 8.06
CA ALA A 92 7.70 -10.00 7.63
C ALA A 92 6.36 -10.35 6.97
N ALA A 93 5.24 -9.87 7.52
CA ALA A 93 3.92 -10.08 6.95
C ALA A 93 3.75 -9.33 5.61
N ILE A 94 4.25 -8.09 5.50
CA ILE A 94 4.29 -7.33 4.23
C ILE A 94 5.09 -8.10 3.17
N ALA A 95 6.26 -8.63 3.53
CA ALA A 95 7.10 -9.42 2.63
C ALA A 95 6.38 -10.71 2.18
N ALA A 96 5.67 -11.38 3.07
CA ALA A 96 4.88 -12.57 2.73
C ALA A 96 3.75 -12.24 1.73
N VAL A 97 3.03 -11.13 1.93
CA VAL A 97 2.01 -10.66 0.98
C VAL A 97 2.67 -10.31 -0.36
N LYS A 98 3.78 -9.58 -0.37
CA LYS A 98 4.53 -9.24 -1.59
C LYS A 98 4.94 -10.50 -2.37
N ALA A 99 5.46 -11.51 -1.68
CA ALA A 99 5.84 -12.79 -2.30
C ALA A 99 4.63 -13.54 -2.90
N LYS A 100 3.48 -13.51 -2.23
CA LYS A 100 2.24 -14.16 -2.71
C LYS A 100 1.78 -13.64 -4.08
N TYR A 101 2.03 -12.37 -4.40
CA TYR A 101 1.59 -11.74 -5.65
C TYR A 101 2.74 -11.41 -6.62
N ALA A 102 3.96 -11.90 -6.36
CA ALA A 102 5.13 -11.59 -7.18
C ALA A 102 4.99 -12.04 -8.64
N ASP A 103 4.15 -13.04 -8.92
CA ASP A 103 3.88 -13.53 -10.27
C ASP A 103 2.85 -12.68 -11.03
N LYS A 104 2.15 -11.74 -10.38
CA LYS A 104 1.09 -10.93 -11.00
C LYS A 104 1.59 -9.61 -11.58
N PHE A 105 2.72 -9.13 -11.10
CA PHE A 105 3.33 -7.86 -11.51
C PHE A 105 4.77 -8.12 -11.98
N ASP A 106 5.38 -7.13 -12.63
CA ASP A 106 6.82 -7.20 -12.94
C ASP A 106 7.62 -7.05 -11.65
N GLU A 107 7.17 -6.16 -10.77
CA GLU A 107 7.73 -5.92 -9.45
C GLU A 107 6.68 -5.23 -8.56
N ILE A 108 6.74 -5.49 -7.25
CA ILE A 108 5.93 -4.79 -6.25
C ILE A 108 6.90 -4.01 -5.35
N CYS A 109 6.77 -2.69 -5.33
CA CYS A 109 7.58 -1.80 -4.50
C CYS A 109 6.70 -1.19 -3.41
N ILE A 110 7.03 -1.41 -2.13
CA ILE A 110 6.20 -0.92 -1.01
C ILE A 110 6.99 0.12 -0.22
N LEU A 111 6.51 1.36 -0.18
CA LEU A 111 7.05 2.41 0.67
C LEU A 111 6.26 2.46 1.99
N TRP A 112 6.93 2.16 3.10
CA TRP A 112 6.34 2.20 4.44
C TRP A 112 7.33 2.81 5.45
N GLN A 113 6.88 3.82 6.22
CA GLN A 113 7.71 4.51 7.23
C GLN A 113 9.09 4.93 6.70
N ASP A 114 9.11 5.59 5.55
CA ASP A 114 10.32 6.08 4.85
C ASP A 114 11.30 4.98 4.39
N LYS A 115 10.86 3.72 4.42
CA LYS A 115 11.65 2.56 3.97
C LYS A 115 10.98 1.89 2.80
N LEU A 116 11.77 1.56 1.78
CA LEU A 116 11.33 0.71 0.67
C LEU A 116 11.48 -0.77 1.08
N LEU A 117 10.40 -1.53 0.98
CA LEU A 117 10.27 -2.95 1.31
C LEU A 117 10.04 -3.81 0.06
#